data_AF-A0A2N9JBW6-F1
#
_entry.id   AF-A0A2N9JBW6-F1
#
_cell.length_a   1.000
_cell.length_b   1.000
_cell.length_c   1.000
_cell.angle_alpha   90.00
_cell.angle_beta   90.00
_cell.angle_gamma   90.00
#
_symmetry.space_group_name_H-M   'P 1'
#
loop_
_entity.id
_entity.type
_entity.pdbx_description
1 polymer ?
#
loop_
_entity_poly.entity_id
_entity_poly.type
_entity_poly.pdbx_seq_one_letter_code
_entity_poly.pdbx_strand_id
1 'polypeptide(L)'
;MRLVPTNPMNRVLAAILAFEAICCGLAIPGMIQVSDVSLSLAFTTGGVALLLCLAAAGTLRRPFGWALAWLAQAACVALGFVVSMMFAVGAMFLLLFVITFVLGKRLEAAKAAG
;
A
#
# COMPACT_ATOMS: atom_id res chain seq x y z
N MET A 1 -10.88 10.49 -2.69
CA MET A 1 -10.07 11.56 -2.05
C MET A 1 -8.67 11.53 -2.67
N ARG A 2 -8.13 12.67 -3.13
CA ARG A 2 -6.80 12.74 -3.78
C ARG A 2 -6.01 13.98 -3.37
N LEU A 3 -4.68 13.91 -3.42
CA LEU A 3 -3.81 15.09 -3.33
C LEU A 3 -3.61 15.71 -4.72
N VAL A 4 -3.25 17.00 -4.75
CA VAL A 4 -2.86 17.68 -5.98
C VAL A 4 -1.56 17.06 -6.51
N PRO A 5 -1.37 16.88 -7.83
CA PRO A 5 -0.17 16.22 -8.38
C PRO A 5 1.16 16.87 -7.98
N THR A 6 1.16 18.19 -7.73
CA THR A 6 2.33 18.98 -7.29
C THR A 6 2.68 18.80 -5.82
N ASN A 7 1.85 18.11 -5.03
CA ASN A 7 2.10 17.91 -3.61
C ASN A 7 3.34 17.02 -3.40
N PRO A 8 4.33 17.46 -2.60
CA PRO A 8 5.54 16.68 -2.34
C PRO A 8 5.26 15.33 -1.66
N MET A 9 4.17 15.22 -0.88
CA MET A 9 3.78 13.99 -0.19
C MET A 9 3.39 12.85 -1.15
N ASN A 10 3.07 13.13 -2.41
CA ASN A 10 2.85 12.08 -3.41
C ASN A 10 4.09 11.20 -3.61
N ARG A 11 5.30 11.75 -3.46
CA ARG A 11 6.54 10.96 -3.55
C ARG A 11 6.72 10.04 -2.34
N VAL A 12 6.37 10.54 -1.16
CA VAL A 12 6.42 9.76 0.08
C VAL A 12 5.41 8.62 0.03
N LEU A 13 4.17 8.88 -0.42
CA LEU A 13 3.15 7.85 -0.62
C LEU A 13 3.57 6.79 -1.64
N ALA A 14 4.18 7.21 -2.77
CA ALA A 14 4.69 6.26 -3.75
C ALA A 14 5.81 5.37 -3.16
N ALA A 15 6.68 5.94 -2.32
CA ALA A 15 7.70 5.16 -1.61
C ALA A 15 7.09 4.17 -0.61
N ILE A 16 6.09 4.60 0.16
CA ILE A 16 5.34 3.73 1.10
C ILE A 16 4.76 2.52 0.34
N LEU A 17 4.05 2.76 -0.76
CA LEU A 17 3.47 1.69 -1.60
C LEU A 17 4.54 0.78 -2.23
N ALA A 18 5.71 1.32 -2.58
CA ALA A 18 6.82 0.52 -3.11
C ALA A 18 7.44 -0.40 -2.04
N PHE A 19 7.63 0.10 -0.81
CA PHE A 19 8.08 -0.74 0.30
C PHE A 19 7.03 -1.77 0.70
N GLU A 20 5.75 -1.41 0.66
CA GLU A 20 4.64 -2.33 0.90
C GLU A 20 4.60 -3.45 -0.15
N ALA A 21 4.87 -3.13 -1.43
CA ALA A 21 5.01 -4.11 -2.48
C ALA A 21 6.12 -5.13 -2.14
N ILE A 22 7.29 -4.65 -1.70
CA ILE A 22 8.38 -5.53 -1.26
C ILE A 22 7.94 -6.44 -0.11
N CYS A 23 7.25 -5.89 0.90
CA CYS A 23 6.69 -6.68 2.00
C CYS A 23 5.68 -7.73 1.54
N CYS A 24 4.78 -7.40 0.61
CA CYS A 24 3.83 -8.35 0.02
C CYS A 24 4.55 -9.46 -0.78
N GLY A 25 5.61 -9.12 -1.52
CA GLY A 25 6.43 -10.10 -2.23
C GLY A 25 7.17 -11.04 -1.28
N LEU A 26 7.74 -10.52 -0.20
CA LEU A 26 8.38 -11.30 0.86
C LEU A 26 7.38 -12.13 1.69
N ALA A 27 6.10 -11.76 1.69
CA ALA A 27 5.05 -12.56 2.33
C ALA A 27 4.85 -13.91 1.62
N ILE A 28 5.17 -14.04 0.33
CA ILE A 28 5.02 -15.29 -0.45
C ILE A 28 5.88 -16.42 0.13
N PRO A 29 7.21 -16.29 0.29
CA PRO A 29 7.99 -17.32 0.95
C PRO A 29 7.60 -17.50 2.42
N GLY A 30 7.14 -16.44 3.11
CA GLY A 30 6.59 -16.57 4.47
C GLY A 30 5.36 -17.48 4.53
N MET A 31 4.42 -17.32 3.60
CA MET A 31 3.23 -18.18 3.47
C MET A 31 3.60 -19.65 3.25
N ILE A 32 4.60 -19.91 2.40
CA ILE A 32 5.00 -21.27 2.03
C ILE A 32 5.79 -21.92 3.17
N GLN A 33 6.77 -21.21 3.75
CA GLN A 33 7.74 -21.80 4.69
C GLN A 33 7.29 -21.76 6.15
N VAL A 34 6.40 -20.83 6.52
CA VAL A 34 5.99 -20.62 7.92
C VAL A 34 4.55 -21.08 8.15
N SER A 35 3.67 -20.87 7.16
CA SER A 35 2.24 -21.14 7.30
C SER A 35 1.77 -22.38 6.54
N ASP A 36 2.69 -23.11 5.88
CA ASP A 36 2.41 -24.31 5.05
C ASP A 36 1.25 -24.11 4.07
N VAL A 37 1.08 -22.87 3.58
CA VAL A 37 0.01 -22.51 2.65
C VAL A 37 0.35 -23.05 1.27
N SER A 38 -0.65 -23.61 0.59
CA SER A 38 -0.49 -24.11 -0.78
C SER A 38 0.16 -23.06 -1.71
N LEU A 39 1.06 -23.53 -2.58
CA LEU A 39 1.80 -22.67 -3.52
C LEU A 39 0.86 -21.78 -4.34
N SER A 40 -0.26 -22.33 -4.80
CA SER A 40 -1.26 -21.60 -5.59
C SER A 40 -1.87 -20.43 -4.80
N LEU A 41 -2.24 -20.64 -3.54
CA LEU A 41 -2.83 -19.61 -2.71
C LEU A 41 -1.80 -18.53 -2.33
N ALA A 42 -0.56 -18.92 -2.05
CA ALA A 42 0.52 -17.97 -1.73
C ALA A 42 0.86 -17.04 -2.91
N PHE A 43 1.01 -17.60 -4.12
CA PHE A 43 1.30 -16.82 -5.32
C PHE A 43 0.12 -15.94 -5.76
N THR A 44 -1.11 -16.43 -5.63
CA THR A 44 -2.29 -15.65 -6.00
C THR A 44 -2.51 -14.48 -5.05
N THR A 45 -2.59 -14.71 -3.74
CA THR A 45 -2.87 -13.63 -2.78
C THR A 45 -1.70 -12.64 -2.66
N GLY A 46 -0.48 -13.15 -2.45
CA GLY A 46 0.72 -12.33 -2.33
C GLY A 46 1.10 -11.64 -3.65
N GLY A 47 0.97 -12.34 -4.78
CA GLY A 47 1.23 -11.78 -6.10
C GLY A 47 0.22 -10.71 -6.50
N VAL A 48 -1.08 -10.91 -6.24
CA VAL A 48 -2.10 -9.89 -6.50
C VAL A 48 -1.86 -8.64 -5.65
N ALA A 49 -1.57 -8.81 -4.34
CA ALA A 49 -1.26 -7.68 -3.47
C ALA A 49 0.00 -6.93 -3.92
N LEU A 50 1.07 -7.65 -4.28
CA LEU A 50 2.30 -7.10 -4.83
C LEU A 50 2.02 -6.25 -6.08
N LEU A 51 1.31 -6.82 -7.05
CA LEU A 51 0.99 -6.14 -8.31
C LEU A 51 0.11 -4.92 -8.09
N LEU A 52 -0.86 -5.00 -7.17
CA LEU A 52 -1.69 -3.85 -6.77
C LEU A 52 -0.85 -2.73 -6.18
N CYS A 53 0.09 -3.04 -5.27
CA CYS A 53 0.98 -2.05 -4.66
C CYS A 53 1.87 -1.37 -5.70
N LEU A 54 2.47 -2.15 -6.63
CA LEU A 54 3.30 -1.61 -7.71
C LEU A 54 2.49 -0.75 -8.69
N ALA A 55 1.29 -1.22 -9.06
CA ALA A 55 0.39 -0.46 -9.92
C ALA A 55 -0.03 0.85 -9.26
N ALA A 56 -0.37 0.82 -7.96
CA ALA A 56 -0.70 2.02 -7.19
C ALA A 56 0.47 3.01 -7.12
N ALA A 57 1.68 2.52 -6.82
CA ALA A 57 2.89 3.34 -6.74
C ALA A 57 3.20 4.05 -8.07
N GLY A 58 3.11 3.32 -9.19
CA GLY A 58 3.36 3.86 -10.53
C GLY A 58 2.26 4.81 -11.04
N THR A 59 1.02 4.63 -10.58
CA THR A 59 -0.15 5.35 -11.11
C THR A 59 -0.65 6.45 -10.19
N LEU A 60 0.01 6.72 -9.05
CA LEU A 60 -0.46 7.70 -8.05
C LEU A 60 -0.68 9.13 -8.60
N ARG A 61 -0.02 9.48 -9.72
CA ARG A 61 -0.21 10.76 -10.43
C ARG A 61 -1.47 10.81 -11.30
N ARG A 62 -2.10 9.66 -11.58
CA ARG A 62 -3.31 9.52 -12.40
C ARG A 62 -4.56 9.55 -11.50
N PRO A 63 -5.73 9.95 -12.02
CA PRO A 63 -6.96 10.04 -11.23
C PRO A 63 -7.38 8.71 -10.59
N PHE A 64 -7.10 7.58 -11.23
CA PHE A 64 -7.42 6.24 -10.73
C PHE A 64 -6.37 5.67 -9.74
N GLY A 65 -5.17 6.26 -9.67
CA GLY A 65 -4.09 5.75 -8.80
C GLY A 65 -4.44 5.78 -7.31
N TRP A 66 -5.26 6.74 -6.89
CA TRP A 66 -5.76 6.81 -5.52
C TRP A 66 -6.72 5.68 -5.16
N ALA A 67 -7.56 5.25 -6.09
CA ALA A 67 -8.43 4.09 -5.87
C ALA A 67 -7.59 2.82 -5.75
N LEU A 68 -6.58 2.66 -6.62
CA LEU A 68 -5.63 1.55 -6.55
C LEU A 68 -4.82 1.55 -5.25
N ALA A 69 -4.39 2.71 -4.76
CA ALA A 69 -3.66 2.80 -3.50
C ALA A 69 -4.50 2.34 -2.30
N TRP A 70 -5.77 2.75 -2.22
CA TRP A 70 -6.68 2.26 -1.18
C TRP A 70 -6.98 0.77 -1.32
N LEU A 71 -7.14 0.27 -2.55
CA LEU A 71 -7.29 -1.17 -2.80
C LEU A 71 -6.03 -1.95 -2.40
N ALA A 72 -4.85 -1.40 -2.64
CA ALA A 72 -3.58 -2.00 -2.22
C ALA A 72 -3.50 -2.12 -0.69
N GLN A 73 -3.87 -1.06 0.05
CA GLN A 73 -3.94 -1.12 1.51
C GLN A 73 -4.91 -2.19 2.00
N ALA A 74 -6.11 -2.25 1.43
CA ALA A 74 -7.11 -3.25 1.78
C ALA A 74 -6.60 -4.67 1.48
N ALA A 75 -5.93 -4.87 0.34
CA ALA A 75 -5.32 -6.14 -0.03
C ALA A 75 -4.20 -6.54 0.93
N CYS A 76 -3.33 -5.60 1.34
CA CYS A 76 -2.25 -5.85 2.28
C CYS A 76 -2.80 -6.25 3.66
N VAL A 77 -3.81 -5.55 4.17
CA VAL A 77 -4.49 -5.93 5.43
C VAL A 77 -5.20 -7.27 5.30
N ALA A 78 -5.82 -7.55 4.14
CA ALA A 78 -6.49 -8.83 3.89
C ALA A 78 -5.52 -10.02 3.82
N LEU A 79 -4.25 -9.82 3.44
CA LEU A 79 -3.22 -10.85 3.57
C LEU A 79 -3.02 -11.28 5.03
N GLY A 80 -3.39 -10.44 6.00
CA GLY A 80 -3.45 -10.80 7.41
C GLY A 80 -4.26 -12.06 7.70
N PHE A 81 -5.33 -12.31 6.95
CA PHE A 81 -6.15 -13.52 7.12
C PHE A 81 -5.44 -14.81 6.68
N VAL A 82 -4.43 -14.70 5.82
CA VAL A 82 -3.60 -15.84 5.39
C VAL A 82 -2.36 -15.95 6.27
N VAL A 83 -1.74 -14.81 6.60
CA VAL A 83 -0.57 -14.71 7.47
C VAL A 83 -0.83 -13.68 8.54
N SER A 84 -1.09 -14.11 9.78
CA SER A 84 -1.47 -13.21 10.87
C SER A 84 -0.49 -12.04 11.09
N MET A 85 0.81 -12.24 10.83
CA MET A 85 1.82 -11.17 10.93
C MET A 85 1.59 -10.01 9.95
N MET A 86 0.95 -10.27 8.80
CA MET A 86 0.59 -9.22 7.83
C MET A 86 -0.48 -8.26 8.35
N PHE A 87 -1.24 -8.61 9.40
CA PHE A 87 -2.07 -7.60 10.07
C PHE A 87 -1.22 -6.49 10.67
N ALA A 88 -0.10 -6.83 11.33
CA ALA A 88 0.79 -5.83 11.91
C ALA A 88 1.47 -4.99 10.82
N VAL A 89 2.00 -5.65 9.79
CA VAL A 89 2.68 -4.98 8.67
C VAL A 89 1.70 -4.11 7.87
N GLY A 90 0.57 -4.67 7.43
CA GLY A 90 -0.46 -3.95 6.69
C GLY A 90 -1.08 -2.81 7.48
N ALA A 91 -1.34 -2.98 8.78
CA ALA A 91 -1.82 -1.89 9.62
C ALA A 91 -0.79 -0.76 9.75
N MET A 92 0.50 -1.09 9.87
CA MET A 92 1.58 -0.10 9.90
C MET A 92 1.65 0.69 8.58
N PHE A 93 1.62 0.02 7.43
CA PHE A 93 1.61 0.68 6.12
C PHE A 93 0.37 1.55 5.92
N LEU A 94 -0.82 1.05 6.32
CA LEU A 94 -2.06 1.81 6.28
C LEU A 94 -1.98 3.07 7.14
N LEU A 95 -1.43 2.95 8.35
CA LEU A 95 -1.24 4.07 9.26
C LEU A 95 -0.30 5.12 8.66
N LEU A 96 0.85 4.70 8.12
CA LEU A 96 1.79 5.59 7.43
C LEU A 96 1.15 6.26 6.21
N PHE A 97 0.39 5.50 5.42
CA PHE A 97 -0.34 6.00 4.25
C PHE A 97 -1.35 7.08 4.63
N VAL A 98 -2.20 6.81 5.64
CA VAL A 98 -3.21 7.75 6.12
C VAL A 98 -2.57 9.01 6.71
N ILE A 99 -1.52 8.87 7.53
CA ILE A 99 -0.82 10.02 8.11
C ILE A 99 -0.22 10.89 7.01
N THR A 100 0.47 10.29 6.04
CA THR A 100 1.08 11.01 4.93
C THR A 100 0.04 11.72 4.07
N PHE A 101 -1.11 11.06 3.85
CA PHE A 101 -2.24 11.66 3.15
C PHE A 101 -2.81 12.88 3.90
N VAL A 102 -3.07 12.75 5.21
CA VAL A 102 -3.57 13.84 6.05
C VAL A 102 -2.59 15.00 6.08
N LEU A 103 -1.29 14.73 6.25
CA LEU A 103 -0.25 15.74 6.24
C LEU A 103 -0.18 16.46 4.88
N GLY A 104 -0.31 15.72 3.77
CA GLY A 104 -0.42 16.29 2.44
C GLY A 104 -1.61 17.25 2.31
N LYS A 105 -2.79 16.86 2.81
CA LYS A 105 -3.99 17.72 2.81
C LYS A 105 -3.81 18.97 3.66
N ARG A 106 -3.15 18.85 4.82
CA ARG A 106 -2.82 20.00 5.68
C ARG A 106 -1.86 20.97 4.99
N LEU A 107 -0.87 20.46 4.26
CA LEU A 107 0.08 21.26 3.50
C LEU A 107 -0.60 22.01 2.34
N GLU A 108 -1.52 21.36 1.63
CA GLU A 108 -2.33 22.03 0.60
C GLU A 108 -3.20 23.15 1.20
N ALA A 109 -3.85 22.88 2.34
CA ALA A 109 -4.68 23.88 3.02
C ALA A 109 -3.84 25.10 3.50
N ALA A 110 -2.65 24.86 4.04
CA ALA A 110 -1.73 25.92 4.46
C ALA A 110 -1.25 26.77 3.26
N LYS A 111 -0.93 26.14 2.13
CA LYS A 111 -0.56 26.86 0.89
C LYS A 111 -1.72 27.64 0.26
N ALA A 112 -2.96 27.22 0.46
CA ALA A 112 -4.13 27.91 -0.08
C ALA A 112 -4.54 29.13 0.76
N ALA A 113 -4.08 29.22 2.01
CA ALA A 113 -4.43 30.27 2.96
C ALA A 113 -3.41 31.43 3.01
N GLY A 114 -2.23 31.28 2.41
CA GLY A 114 -1.19 32.31 2.30
C GLY A 114 -0.97 32.71 0.85
#